data_AF-A0A9K3D3E0-F1
#
_entry.id   AF-A0A9K3D3E0-F1
#
_cell.length_a   1.000
_cell.length_b   1.000
_cell.length_c   1.000
_cell.angle_alpha   90.00
_cell.angle_beta   90.00
_cell.angle_gamma   90.00
#
_symmetry.space_group_name_H-M   'P 1'
#
loop_
_entity.id
_entity.type
_entity.pdbx_description
1 polymer ?
#
loop_
_entity_poly.entity_id
_entity_poly.type
_entity_poly.pdbx_seq_one_letter_code
_entity_poly.pdbx_strand_id
1 'polypeptide(L)' 'MVKLCFHVTFYDRVADLDRKYILNYDGDANPAMIDMYDVKNRRTFLKRTACPASITPGMLVPGNTVTIMSRQIQ' A
#
# COMPACT_ATOMS: atom_id res chain seq x y z
N MET A 1 17.22 6.05 7.24
CA MET A 1 16.41 6.08 6.02
C MET A 1 15.38 4.95 6.10
N VAL A 2 14.13 5.24 6.45
CA VAL A 2 13.05 4.25 6.56
C VAL A 2 12.30 4.17 5.23
N LYS A 3 12.74 3.25 4.37
CA LYS A 3 12.03 2.90 3.13
C LYS A 3 11.67 1.43 3.16
N LEU A 4 10.38 1.13 3.02
CA LEU A 4 9.85 -0.22 3.08
C LEU A 4 9.10 -0.55 1.80
N CYS A 5 9.13 -1.81 1.41
CA CYS A 5 8.48 -2.34 0.21
C CYS A 5 7.80 -3.66 0.56
N PHE A 6 6.51 -3.78 0.25
CA PHE A 6 5.69 -4.93 0.60
C PHE A 6 4.91 -5.44 -0.60
N HIS A 7 4.85 -6.76 -0.76
CA HIS A 7 3.82 -7.38 -1.58
C HIS A 7 2.52 -7.38 -0.79
N VAL A 8 1.48 -6.79 -1.37
CA VAL A 8 0.16 -6.70 -0.73
C VAL A 8 -0.91 -7.23 -1.66
N THR A 9 -1.98 -7.77 -1.06
CA THR A 9 -3.15 -8.27 -1.76
C THR A 9 -4.36 -7.39 -1.43
N PHE A 10 -5.17 -7.11 -2.44
CA PHE A 10 -6.44 -6.43 -2.34
C PHE A 10 -7.50 -7.30 -3.02
N TYR A 11 -8.53 -7.68 -2.27
CA TYR A 11 -9.68 -8.36 -2.84
C TYR A 11 -10.62 -7.35 -3.51
N ASP A 12 -10.69 -7.39 -4.83
CA ASP A 12 -11.56 -6.54 -5.64
C ASP A 12 -12.95 -7.17 -5.72
N ARG A 13 -13.88 -6.68 -4.89
CA ARG A 13 -15.26 -7.19 -4.81
C ARG A 13 -16.04 -7.07 -6.13
N VAL A 14 -15.71 -6.14 -7.01
CA VAL A 14 -16.44 -5.96 -8.28
C VAL A 14 -16.01 -7.01 -9.30
N ALA A 15 -14.71 -7.34 -9.30
CA ALA A 15 -14.15 -8.34 -10.19
C ALA A 15 -14.09 -9.75 -9.58
N ASP A 16 -14.46 -9.89 -8.31
CA ASP A 16 -14.39 -11.12 -7.50
C ASP A 16 -13.02 -11.81 -7.59
N LEU A 17 -11.94 -11.04 -7.40
CA LEU A 17 -10.57 -11.56 -7.49
C LEU A 17 -9.57 -10.83 -6.62
N ASP A 18 -8.50 -11.54 -6.26
CA ASP A 18 -7.34 -10.99 -5.56
C ASP A 18 -6.38 -10.28 -6.53
N ARG A 19 -6.17 -9.00 -6.28
CA ARG A 19 -5.17 -8.17 -6.98
C ARG A 19 -3.92 -8.06 -6.14
N LYS A 20 -2.76 -8.26 -6.77
CA LYS A 20 -1.45 -8.12 -6.14
C LYS A 20 -0.81 -6.80 -6.51
N TYR A 21 -0.33 -6.08 -5.51
CA TYR A 21 0.37 -4.82 -5.66
C TYR A 21 1.72 -4.85 -4.92
N ILE A 22 2.60 -3.92 -5.27
CA ILE A 22 3.72 -3.54 -4.43
C ILE A 22 3.34 -2.23 -3.75
N LEU A 23 3.38 -2.19 -2.41
CA LEU A 23 3.26 -0.98 -1.61
C LEU A 23 4.66 -0.48 -1.25
N ASN A 24 4.97 0.75 -1.63
CA ASN A 24 6.16 1.45 -1.16
C ASN A 24 5.78 2.44 -0.06
N TYR A 25 6.57 2.46 1.01
CA TYR A 25 6.42 3.39 2.13
C TYR A 25 7.75 4.13 2.36
N ASP A 26 7.67 5.46 2.47
CA ASP A 26 8.80 6.35 2.74
C ASP A 26 8.51 7.11 4.03
N GLY A 27 9.10 6.63 5.13
CA GLY A 27 8.92 7.17 6.47
C GLY A 27 9.83 8.35 6.81
N ASP A 28 10.84 8.65 5.98
CA ASP A 28 11.70 9.82 6.20
C ASP A 28 11.07 11.11 5.64
N ALA A 29 10.07 10.98 4.77
CA ALA A 29 9.29 12.11 4.29
C ALA A 29 8.43 12.71 5.42
N ASN A 30 8.17 14.02 5.36
CA ASN A 30 7.29 14.71 6.30
C ASN A 30 6.17 15.45 5.55
N PRO A 31 4.94 14.88 5.48
CA PRO A 31 4.51 13.62 6.08
C PRO A 31 5.09 12.39 5.36
N ALA A 32 5.02 11.22 6.00
CA ALA A 32 5.40 9.96 5.37
C ALA A 32 4.63 9.77 4.05
N MET A 33 5.25 9.15 3.06
CA MET A 33 4.67 9.01 1.71
C MET A 33 4.46 7.53 1.36
N ILE A 34 3.45 7.26 0.54
CA ILE A 34 3.17 5.93 0.00
C ILE A 34 2.88 5.98 -1.50
N ASP A 35 3.18 4.90 -2.19
CA ASP A 35 2.74 4.63 -3.56
C ASP A 35 2.47 3.14 -3.76
N MET A 36 1.70 2.81 -4.81
CA MET A 36 1.40 1.42 -5.13
C MET A 36 1.59 1.13 -6.62
N TYR A 37 2.20 -0.01 -6.90
CA TYR A 37 2.45 -0.49 -8.26
C TYR A 37 1.67 -1.78 -8.54
N ASP A 38 0.96 -1.82 -9.66
CA ASP A 38 0.26 -3.00 -10.18
C ASP A 38 1.26 -3.90 -10.90
N VAL A 39 1.60 -5.03 -10.26
CA VAL A 39 2.59 -5.99 -10.77
C VAL A 39 2.09 -6.68 -12.04
N LYS A 40 0.78 -6.97 -12.12
CA LYS A 40 0.18 -7.69 -13.24
C LYS A 40 0.15 -6.82 -14.49
N ASN A 41 -0.32 -5.59 -14.36
CA ASN A 41 -0.49 -4.66 -15.48
C ASN A 41 0.74 -3.76 -15.71
N ARG A 42 1.79 -3.91 -14.90
CA ARG A 42 3.05 -3.16 -14.97
C ARG A 42 2.85 -1.63 -14.99
N ARG A 43 1.95 -1.12 -14.16
CA ARG A 43 1.62 0.31 -14.12
C ARG A 43 1.48 0.83 -12.70
N THR A 44 1.64 2.14 -12.54
CA THR A 44 1.29 2.82 -11.28
C THR A 44 -0.19 2.62 -10.98
N PHE A 45 -0.49 2.11 -9.79
CA PHE A 45 -1.85 1.96 -9.29
C PHE A 45 -2.24 3.18 -8.43
N LEU A 46 -1.38 3.53 -7.47
CA LEU A 46 -1.50 4.72 -6.64
C LEU A 46 -0.25 5.57 -6.84
N LYS A 47 -0.42 6.81 -7.30
CA LYS A 47 0.68 7.78 -7.36
C LYS A 47 1.15 8.12 -5.95
N ARG A 48 2.44 8.49 -5.84
CA ARG A 48 3.04 8.93 -4.58
C ARG A 48 2.19 10.02 -3.91
N THR A 49 1.72 9.73 -2.70
CA THR A 49 0.82 10.58 -1.93
C THR A 49 1.14 10.48 -0.44
N ALA A 50 0.62 11.39 0.37
CA ALA A 50 0.79 11.35 1.82
C ALA A 50 0.17 10.07 2.39
N CYS A 51 0.90 9.41 3.29
CA CYS A 51 0.42 8.28 4.04
C CYS A 51 -0.71 8.75 4.99
N PRO A 52 -1.84 8.04 5.06
CA PRO A 52 -2.89 8.36 6.02
C PRO A 52 -2.35 8.37 7.45
N ALA A 53 -2.73 9.38 8.24
CA ALA A 53 -2.30 9.51 9.64
C ALA A 53 -2.73 8.33 10.53
N SER A 54 -3.72 7.54 10.10
CA SER A 54 -4.15 6.31 10.76
C SER A 54 -3.19 5.13 10.59
N ILE A 55 -2.27 5.19 9.63
CA ILE A 55 -1.27 4.13 9.40
C ILE A 55 0.00 4.51 10.13
N THR A 56 0.33 3.75 11.17
CA THR A 56 1.61 3.87 11.87
C THR A 56 2.62 2.86 11.32
N PRO A 57 3.94 3.13 11.40
CA PRO A 57 4.96 2.20 10.90
C PRO A 57 4.85 0.79 11.46
N GLY A 58 4.43 0.63 12.72
CA GLY A 58 4.25 -0.67 13.36
C GLY A 58 3.10 -1.51 12.79
N MET A 59 2.19 -0.91 12.02
CA MET A 59 1.12 -1.64 11.32
C MET A 59 1.58 -2.24 10.00
N LEU A 60 2.70 -1.77 9.43
CA LEU A 60 3.25 -2.25 8.17
C LEU A 60 4.10 -3.50 8.41
N VAL A 61 3.45 -4.59 8.78
CA VAL A 61 4.06 -5.90 9.04
C VAL A 61 3.30 -7.00 8.29
N PRO A 62 3.97 -8.08 7.85
CA PRO A 62 3.31 -9.16 7.13
C PRO A 62 2.11 -9.75 7.88
N GLY A 63 1.00 -9.93 7.15
CA GLY A 63 -0.22 -10.52 7.69
C GLY A 63 -1.18 -9.52 8.34
N ASN A 64 -0.77 -8.29 8.57
CA ASN A 64 -1.65 -7.24 9.07
C ASN A 64 -2.42 -6.56 7.95
N THR A 65 -3.65 -6.11 8.23
CA THR A 65 -4.51 -5.42 7.26
C THR A 65 -4.49 -3.91 7.52
N VAL A 66 -4.24 -3.12 6.48
CA VAL A 66 -4.30 -1.66 6.55
C VAL A 66 -5.25 -1.08 5.51
N THR A 67 -5.86 0.06 5.82
CA THR A 67 -6.76 0.75 4.90
C THR A 67 -6.03 1.91 4.23
N ILE A 68 -5.80 1.81 2.92
CA ILE A 68 -5.27 2.91 2.11
C ILE A 68 -6.41 3.47 1.26
N MET A 69 -6.77 4.74 1.53
CA MET A 69 -7.95 5.39 0.95
C MET A 69 -9.24 4.60 1.30
N SER A 70 -9.85 3.94 0.32
CA SER A 70 -11.06 3.12 0.48
C SER A 70 -10.81 1.61 0.31
N ARG A 71 -9.54 1.18 0.33
CA ARG A 71 -9.14 -0.21 0.08
C ARG A 71 -8.42 -0.81 1.28
N GLN A 72 -8.91 -1.95 1.75
CA GLN A 72 -8.23 -2.77 2.74
C GLN A 72 -7.25 -3.70 2.03
N ILE A 73 -5.98 -3.60 2.39
CA ILE A 73 -4.90 -4.40 1.82
C ILE A 73 -4.21 -5.20 2.92
N GLN A 74 -3.70 -6.37 2.59
CA GLN A 74 -2.99 -7.29 3.47
C GLN A 74 -1.65 -7.71 2.87
#